data_AF-A0AAW1CNQ1-F1
#
_entry.id   AF-A0AAW1CNQ1-F1
#
_cell.length_a   1.000
_cell.length_b   1.000
_cell.length_c   1.000
_cell.angle_alpha   90.00
_cell.angle_beta   90.00
_cell.angle_gamma   90.00
#
_symmetry.space_group_name_H-M   'P 1'
#
loop_
_entity.id
_entity.type
_entity.pdbx_description
1 polymer ?
#
loop_
_entity_poly.entity_id
_entity_poly.type
_entity_poly.pdbx_seq_one_letter_code
_entity_poly.pdbx_strand_id
1 'polypeptide(L)'
;MPGYKDPYHKRPMKVGEIGCFLSHYGIWKEVSEKGYERVMVLEDDVRFEPFFNQKMYSLLEEIKQLKFKWDLIYLGRKRLDEGSEELVEGTRFLVWAGYSYWTLGYLLSNTGVEKLLAQNPLKNILPVDEYLPILYDKHPEDEWKAHYPLRNLVALSAEPLVLYPMRYLHEEGYVSDTEDSVTVTTPNPEL
;
A
#
# COMPACT_ATOMS: atom_id res chain seq x y z
N MET A 1 7.25 -4.36 -15.10
CA MET A 1 6.34 -5.33 -15.76
C MET A 1 6.25 -5.02 -17.26
N PRO A 2 6.30 -5.99 -18.18
CA PRO A 2 6.17 -5.72 -19.62
C PRO A 2 4.84 -5.02 -19.93
N GLY A 3 4.87 -3.95 -20.72
CA GLY A 3 3.66 -3.27 -21.19
C GLY A 3 2.89 -2.45 -20.15
N TYR A 4 3.38 -2.33 -18.90
CA TYR A 4 2.74 -1.49 -17.89
C TYR A 4 2.61 -0.04 -18.37
N LYS A 5 1.42 0.51 -18.17
CA LYS A 5 1.12 1.94 -18.33
C LYS A 5 0.27 2.38 -17.15
N ASP A 6 0.69 3.45 -16.49
CA ASP A 6 -0.06 4.10 -15.44
C ASP A 6 -1.54 4.32 -15.85
N PRO A 7 -2.53 3.98 -15.00
CA PRO A 7 -3.94 4.01 -15.38
C PRO A 7 -4.44 5.39 -15.81
N TYR A 8 -3.89 6.46 -15.23
CA TYR A 8 -4.40 7.83 -15.36
C TYR A 8 -3.77 8.58 -16.52
N HIS A 9 -2.44 8.56 -16.62
CA HIS A 9 -1.64 9.28 -17.60
C HIS A 9 -1.21 8.40 -18.78
N LYS A 10 -1.48 7.09 -18.75
CA LYS A 10 -1.14 6.11 -19.80
C LYS A 10 0.35 6.12 -20.18
N ARG A 11 1.21 6.39 -19.19
CA ARG A 11 2.67 6.50 -19.33
C ARG A 11 3.40 5.32 -18.68
N PRO A 12 4.66 5.04 -19.04
CA PRO A 12 5.52 4.15 -18.26
C PRO A 12 5.72 4.64 -16.81
N MET A 13 6.23 3.77 -15.96
CA MET A 13 6.60 4.15 -14.58
C MET A 13 7.63 5.28 -14.55
N LYS A 14 7.60 6.10 -13.50
CA LYS A 14 8.68 7.05 -13.19
C LYS A 14 9.74 6.41 -12.31
N VAL A 15 10.95 6.98 -12.35
CA VAL A 15 12.06 6.54 -11.49
C VAL A 15 11.69 6.67 -10.01
N GLY A 16 10.96 7.72 -9.63
CA GLY A 16 10.49 7.92 -8.26
C GLY A 16 9.52 6.84 -7.80
N GLU A 17 8.60 6.38 -8.67
CA GLU A 17 7.69 5.26 -8.36
C GLU A 17 8.47 3.95 -8.13
N ILE A 18 9.54 3.71 -8.90
CA ILE A 18 10.45 2.58 -8.67
C ILE A 18 11.19 2.75 -7.33
N GLY A 19 11.72 3.94 -7.06
CA GLY A 19 12.43 4.25 -5.81
C GLY A 19 11.55 4.02 -4.58
N CYS A 20 10.32 4.55 -4.60
CA CYS A 20 9.30 4.31 -3.58
C CYS A 20 9.09 2.81 -3.38
N PHE A 21 8.82 2.05 -4.44
CA PHE A 21 8.64 0.60 -4.34
C PHE A 21 9.85 -0.11 -3.70
N LEU A 22 11.07 0.25 -4.12
CA LEU A 22 12.31 -0.35 -3.59
C LEU A 22 12.53 -0.02 -2.11
N SER A 23 12.14 1.17 -1.66
CA SER A 23 12.17 1.54 -0.23
C SER A 23 11.23 0.66 0.59
N HIS A 24 9.98 0.47 0.17
CA HIS A 24 9.05 -0.45 0.84
C HIS A 24 9.57 -1.89 0.81
N TYR A 25 10.07 -2.36 -0.34
CA TYR A 25 10.66 -3.69 -0.47
C TYR A 25 11.86 -3.91 0.47
N GLY A 26 12.71 -2.89 0.63
CA GLY A 26 13.82 -2.90 1.59
C GLY A 26 13.33 -3.13 3.02
N ILE A 27 12.29 -2.39 3.44
CA ILE A 27 11.66 -2.56 4.75
C ILE A 27 11.07 -3.96 4.91
N TRP A 28 10.37 -4.50 3.89
CA TRP A 28 9.81 -5.85 3.96
C TRP A 28 10.90 -6.91 4.16
N LYS A 29 12.01 -6.80 3.42
CA LYS A 29 13.17 -7.68 3.63
C LYS A 29 13.73 -7.57 5.05
N GLU A 30 13.92 -6.36 5.55
CA GLU A 30 14.44 -6.15 6.90
C GLU A 30 13.52 -6.77 7.97
N VAL A 31 12.20 -6.61 7.83
CA VAL A 31 11.22 -7.23 8.74
C VAL A 31 11.33 -8.75 8.72
N SER A 32 11.49 -9.34 7.53
CA SER A 32 11.68 -10.79 7.38
C SER A 32 12.99 -11.25 8.01
N GLU A 33 14.11 -10.57 7.70
CA GLU A 33 15.45 -10.91 8.18
C GLU A 33 15.59 -10.77 9.70
N LYS A 34 14.98 -9.74 10.28
CA LYS A 34 15.01 -9.48 11.73
C LYS A 34 13.91 -10.23 12.50
N GLY A 35 12.95 -10.83 11.81
CA GLY A 35 11.85 -11.57 12.42
C GLY A 35 10.90 -10.69 13.25
N TYR A 36 10.68 -9.43 12.84
CA TYR A 36 9.70 -8.60 13.54
C TYR A 36 8.29 -9.15 13.32
N GLU A 37 7.54 -9.31 14.41
CA GLU A 37 6.19 -9.85 14.37
C GLU A 37 5.24 -8.92 13.60
N ARG A 38 5.35 -7.62 13.87
CA ARG A 38 4.53 -6.54 13.31
C ARG A 38 5.34 -5.25 13.25
N VAL A 39 5.11 -4.44 12.22
CA VAL A 39 5.69 -3.09 12.09
C VAL A 39 4.65 -2.07 11.67
N MET A 40 4.94 -0.80 11.92
CA MET A 40 4.26 0.34 11.32
C MET A 40 5.22 0.97 10.32
N VAL A 41 4.80 1.08 9.06
CA VAL A 41 5.55 1.76 8.00
C VAL A 41 4.85 3.09 7.72
N LEU A 42 5.63 4.16 7.62
CA LEU A 42 5.16 5.53 7.39
C LEU A 42 6.02 6.16 6.31
N GLU A 43 5.40 6.90 5.40
CA GLU A 43 6.07 7.86 4.53
C GLU A 43 6.48 9.11 5.35
N ASP A 44 7.45 9.87 4.86
CA ASP A 44 8.03 11.01 5.56
C ASP A 44 7.17 12.29 5.46
N ASP A 45 6.21 12.32 4.55
CA ASP A 45 5.31 13.43 4.27
C ASP A 45 3.91 13.24 4.88
N VAL A 46 3.77 12.48 5.96
CA VAL A 46 2.49 12.27 6.65
C VAL A 46 2.25 13.28 7.78
N ARG A 47 0.98 13.60 8.01
CA ARG A 47 0.49 14.25 9.23
C ARG A 47 -0.39 13.31 10.03
N PHE A 48 -0.20 13.34 11.33
CA PHE A 48 -1.02 12.59 12.28
C PHE A 48 -2.29 13.35 12.62
N GLU A 49 -3.40 12.63 12.69
CA GLU A 49 -4.66 13.20 13.15
C GLU A 49 -4.64 13.50 14.67
N PRO A 50 -5.22 14.60 15.16
CA PRO A 50 -5.55 14.81 16.56
C PRO A 50 -5.92 13.55 17.34
N PHE A 51 -5.31 13.43 18.52
CA PHE A 51 -5.46 12.28 19.41
C PHE A 51 -4.94 10.96 18.80
N PHE A 52 -3.97 11.04 17.86
CA PHE A 52 -3.38 9.91 17.16
C PHE A 52 -3.07 8.73 18.09
N ASN A 53 -2.37 8.97 19.20
CA ASN A 53 -2.02 7.90 20.14
C ASN A 53 -3.27 7.20 20.70
N GLN A 54 -4.30 7.94 21.12
CA GLN A 54 -5.54 7.34 21.64
C GLN A 54 -6.29 6.55 20.55
N LYS A 55 -6.34 7.08 19.33
CA LYS A 55 -6.95 6.41 18.17
C LYS A 55 -6.21 5.12 17.82
N MET A 56 -4.87 5.17 17.79
CA MET A 56 -4.02 3.99 17.58
C MET A 56 -4.17 2.96 18.69
N TYR A 57 -4.22 3.36 19.97
CA TYR A 57 -4.47 2.43 21.06
C TYR A 57 -5.82 1.71 20.90
N SER A 58 -6.88 2.46 20.56
CA SER A 58 -8.20 1.88 20.33
C SER A 58 -8.19 0.89 19.16
N LEU A 59 -7.54 1.27 18.05
CA LEU A 59 -7.38 0.40 16.87
C LEU A 59 -6.60 -0.88 17.22
N LEU A 60 -5.49 -0.76 17.95
CA LEU A 60 -4.67 -1.90 18.36
C LEU A 60 -5.40 -2.84 19.31
N GLU A 61 -6.26 -2.33 20.19
CA GLU A 61 -7.12 -3.17 21.03
C GLU A 61 -8.12 -3.98 20.19
N GLU A 62 -8.76 -3.37 19.19
CA GLU A 62 -9.65 -4.12 18.28
C GLU A 62 -8.88 -5.17 17.47
N ILE A 63 -7.70 -4.81 16.95
CA ILE A 63 -6.80 -5.72 16.22
C ILE A 63 -6.46 -6.96 17.05
N LYS A 64 -6.20 -6.80 18.36
CA LYS A 64 -5.90 -7.93 19.27
C LYS A 64 -7.09 -8.89 19.44
N GLN A 65 -8.32 -8.41 19.29
CA GLN A 65 -9.52 -9.22 19.50
C GLN A 65 -9.98 -10.00 18.25
N LEU A 66 -9.43 -9.65 17.08
CA LEU A 66 -9.74 -10.32 15.81
C LEU A 66 -9.54 -11.84 15.92
N LYS A 67 -10.50 -12.59 15.39
CA LYS A 67 -10.49 -14.07 15.39
C LYS A 67 -9.81 -14.67 14.17
N PHE A 68 -9.21 -13.84 13.33
CA PHE A 68 -8.48 -14.21 12.13
C PHE A 68 -7.16 -13.45 12.04
N LYS A 69 -6.24 -13.94 11.21
CA LYS A 69 -4.96 -13.25 10.94
C LYS A 69 -5.17 -12.19 9.87
N TRP A 70 -4.61 -11.00 10.11
CA TRP A 70 -4.50 -9.93 9.13
C TRP A 70 -3.05 -9.81 8.65
N ASP A 71 -2.88 -9.22 7.47
CA ASP A 71 -1.56 -9.05 6.87
C ASP A 71 -1.16 -7.59 6.75
N LEU A 72 -2.10 -6.74 6.33
CA LEU A 72 -1.90 -5.31 6.12
C LEU A 72 -3.09 -4.50 6.67
N ILE A 73 -2.82 -3.39 7.34
CA ILE A 73 -3.86 -2.45 7.78
C ILE A 73 -3.45 -1.03 7.38
N TYR A 74 -4.16 -0.42 6.44
CA TYR A 74 -3.92 0.98 6.06
C TYR A 74 -4.26 1.93 7.22
N LEU A 75 -3.37 2.88 7.49
CA LEU A 75 -3.54 3.95 8.47
C LEU A 75 -3.78 5.31 7.80
N GLY A 76 -3.25 5.47 6.59
CA GLY A 76 -3.54 6.58 5.67
C GLY A 76 -3.51 6.07 4.23
N ARG A 77 -4.53 6.45 3.45
CA ARG A 77 -4.66 6.13 2.02
C ARG A 77 -5.70 7.00 1.33
N LYS A 78 -5.67 6.99 0.00
CA LYS A 78 -6.74 7.46 -0.88
C LYS A 78 -7.58 6.27 -1.35
N ARG A 79 -8.87 6.28 -1.04
CA ARG A 79 -9.82 5.32 -1.59
C ARG A 79 -10.13 5.69 -3.03
N LEU A 80 -10.05 4.72 -3.93
CA LEU A 80 -10.38 4.93 -5.35
C LEU A 80 -11.73 4.34 -5.74
N ASP A 81 -12.29 3.47 -4.90
CA ASP A 81 -13.68 3.07 -5.00
C ASP A 81 -14.55 4.03 -4.17
N GLU A 82 -15.63 4.54 -4.76
CA GLU A 82 -16.62 5.42 -4.10
C GLU A 82 -17.65 4.61 -3.28
N GLY A 83 -17.65 3.29 -3.41
CA GLY A 83 -18.48 2.39 -2.60
C GLY A 83 -18.14 2.45 -1.11
N SER A 84 -19.15 2.24 -0.27
CA SER A 84 -18.93 2.06 1.18
C SER A 84 -18.20 0.75 1.43
N GLU A 85 -17.05 0.81 2.09
CA GLU A 85 -16.33 -0.39 2.53
C GLU A 85 -17.04 -1.05 3.72
N GLU A 86 -16.97 -2.38 3.76
CA GLU A 86 -17.64 -3.17 4.79
C GLU A 86 -16.85 -3.14 6.11
N LEU A 87 -17.55 -2.85 7.21
CA LEU A 87 -17.00 -2.94 8.56
C LEU A 87 -16.62 -4.39 8.91
N VAL A 88 -15.46 -4.57 9.53
CA VAL A 88 -15.05 -5.89 10.05
C VAL A 88 -15.94 -6.25 11.23
N GLU A 89 -16.54 -7.44 11.19
CA GLU A 89 -17.46 -7.90 12.21
C GLU A 89 -16.85 -7.82 13.63
N GLY A 90 -17.60 -7.22 14.56
CA GLY A 90 -17.19 -7.07 15.96
C GLY A 90 -16.18 -5.93 16.21
N THR A 91 -15.85 -5.13 15.20
CA THR A 91 -14.98 -3.95 15.31
C THR A 91 -15.78 -2.66 15.10
N ARG A 92 -15.18 -1.52 15.42
CA ARG A 92 -15.75 -0.19 15.16
C ARG A 92 -14.86 0.65 14.27
N PHE A 93 -13.57 0.33 14.22
CA PHE A 93 -12.56 1.16 13.56
C PHE A 93 -11.83 0.45 12.42
N LEU A 94 -12.31 -0.73 12.00
CA LEU A 94 -11.71 -1.52 10.93
C LEU A 94 -12.72 -1.83 9.84
N VAL A 95 -12.32 -1.60 8.60
CA VAL A 95 -13.06 -2.00 7.39
C VAL A 95 -12.18 -2.90 6.52
N TRP A 96 -12.82 -3.70 5.66
CA TRP A 96 -12.13 -4.42 4.60
C TRP A 96 -11.64 -3.44 3.54
N ALA A 97 -10.34 -3.46 3.23
CA ALA A 97 -9.76 -2.49 2.29
C ALA A 97 -10.22 -2.77 0.85
N GLY A 98 -10.67 -1.72 0.16
CA GLY A 98 -10.88 -1.68 -1.29
C GLY A 98 -9.67 -1.16 -2.05
N TYR A 99 -9.86 -0.84 -3.33
CA TYR A 99 -8.78 -0.30 -4.18
C TYR A 99 -8.27 1.05 -3.66
N SER A 100 -6.95 1.15 -3.48
CA SER A 100 -6.32 2.18 -2.65
C SER A 100 -5.04 2.71 -3.26
N TYR A 101 -4.87 4.04 -3.24
CA TYR A 101 -3.64 4.76 -3.58
C TYR A 101 -3.09 5.51 -2.37
N TRP A 102 -1.93 6.15 -2.52
CA TRP A 102 -1.25 6.93 -1.48
C TRP A 102 -0.99 6.06 -0.26
N THR A 103 -0.09 5.09 -0.35
CA THR A 103 0.28 4.21 0.77
C THR A 103 1.08 4.97 1.88
N LEU A 104 0.50 6.07 2.40
CA LEU A 104 1.05 7.00 3.38
C LEU A 104 1.57 6.29 4.62
N GLY A 105 0.82 5.28 5.08
CA GLY A 105 1.27 4.45 6.18
C GLY A 105 0.33 3.30 6.47
N TYR A 106 0.92 2.21 6.97
CA TYR A 106 0.20 0.97 7.23
C TYR A 106 0.89 0.15 8.34
N LEU A 107 0.09 -0.67 9.02
CA LEU A 107 0.61 -1.77 9.81
C LEU A 107 0.83 -2.99 8.91
N LEU A 108 1.91 -3.72 9.16
CA LEU A 108 2.27 -4.92 8.41
C LEU A 108 2.64 -6.04 9.39
N SER A 109 2.01 -7.20 9.24
CA SER A 109 2.39 -8.39 9.99
C SER A 109 3.51 -9.16 9.30
N ASN A 110 4.21 -10.00 10.05
CA ASN A 110 5.25 -10.87 9.50
C ASN A 110 4.70 -11.80 8.40
N THR A 111 3.49 -12.34 8.57
CA THR A 111 2.84 -13.16 7.52
C THR A 111 2.50 -12.33 6.29
N GLY A 112 2.17 -11.05 6.46
CA GLY A 112 2.01 -10.12 5.35
C GLY A 112 3.30 -9.94 4.57
N VAL A 113 4.42 -9.72 5.24
CA VAL A 113 5.74 -9.64 4.60
C VAL A 113 6.07 -10.90 3.80
N GLU A 114 5.84 -12.08 4.38
CA GLU A 114 6.08 -13.35 3.67
C GLU A 114 5.27 -13.42 2.38
N LYS A 115 3.98 -13.07 2.43
CA LYS A 115 3.11 -13.03 1.24
C LYS A 115 3.57 -12.01 0.20
N LEU A 116 3.99 -10.82 0.64
CA LEU A 116 4.52 -9.77 -0.23
C LEU A 116 5.82 -10.19 -0.91
N LEU A 117 6.73 -10.86 -0.21
CA LEU A 117 8.02 -11.29 -0.78
C LEU A 117 7.89 -12.53 -1.67
N ALA A 118 6.96 -13.45 -1.36
CA ALA A 118 6.77 -14.71 -2.09
C ALA A 118 6.41 -14.52 -3.58
N GLN A 119 5.87 -13.36 -3.96
CA GLN A 119 5.51 -13.05 -5.34
C GLN A 119 6.72 -12.71 -6.23
N ASN A 120 7.92 -12.64 -5.66
CA ASN A 120 9.13 -12.17 -6.36
C ASN A 120 8.91 -10.80 -7.03
N PRO A 121 8.49 -9.76 -6.29
CA PRO A 121 8.08 -8.48 -6.87
C PRO A 121 9.13 -7.82 -7.77
N LEU A 122 10.42 -8.06 -7.53
CA LEU A 122 11.49 -7.50 -8.36
C LEU A 122 11.47 -7.99 -9.82
N LYS A 123 10.86 -9.15 -10.12
CA LYS A 123 10.70 -9.63 -11.50
C LYS A 123 9.72 -8.79 -12.30
N ASN A 124 8.70 -8.27 -11.63
CA ASN A 124 7.65 -7.44 -12.21
C ASN A 124 7.43 -6.27 -11.26
N ILE A 125 8.28 -5.25 -11.32
CA ILE A 125 8.03 -4.06 -10.50
C ILE A 125 6.80 -3.33 -11.05
N LEU A 126 5.96 -2.89 -10.11
CA LEU A 126 4.81 -2.01 -10.24
C LEU A 126 4.91 -0.94 -9.14
N PRO A 127 4.23 0.21 -9.25
CA PRO A 127 4.08 1.10 -8.11
C PRO A 127 3.49 0.34 -6.91
N VAL A 128 3.88 0.70 -5.69
CA VAL A 128 3.42 0.02 -4.47
C VAL A 128 1.89 0.08 -4.35
N ASP A 129 1.31 1.19 -4.79
CA ASP A 129 -0.13 1.45 -4.85
C ASP A 129 -0.88 0.52 -5.81
N GLU A 130 -0.20 -0.10 -6.78
CA GLU A 130 -0.79 -1.13 -7.65
C GLU A 130 -0.51 -2.53 -7.14
N TYR A 131 0.70 -2.73 -6.63
CA TYR A 131 1.14 -4.03 -6.14
C TYR A 131 0.31 -4.52 -4.94
N LEU A 132 0.05 -3.66 -3.95
CA LEU A 132 -0.69 -4.05 -2.76
C LEU A 132 -2.14 -4.45 -3.10
N PRO A 133 -2.95 -3.64 -3.80
CA PRO A 133 -4.32 -4.01 -4.15
C PRO A 133 -4.45 -5.24 -5.04
N ILE A 134 -3.45 -5.52 -5.88
CA ILE A 134 -3.41 -6.79 -6.61
C ILE A 134 -3.41 -7.95 -5.63
N LEU A 135 -2.59 -7.90 -4.57
CA LEU A 135 -2.40 -9.04 -3.67
C LEU A 135 -3.54 -9.30 -2.69
N TYR A 136 -4.39 -8.32 -2.43
CA TYR A 136 -5.65 -8.51 -1.71
C TYR A 136 -6.88 -8.55 -2.65
N ASP A 137 -6.64 -8.77 -3.95
CA ASP A 137 -7.66 -9.00 -4.99
C ASP A 137 -8.71 -7.89 -5.15
N LYS A 138 -8.28 -6.64 -5.01
CA LYS A 138 -9.13 -5.45 -5.20
C LYS A 138 -8.69 -4.54 -6.35
N HIS A 139 -7.65 -4.92 -7.07
CA HIS A 139 -7.20 -4.17 -8.25
C HIS A 139 -8.15 -4.37 -9.45
N PRO A 140 -8.52 -3.30 -10.18
CA PRO A 140 -9.47 -3.39 -11.30
C PRO A 140 -8.89 -4.06 -12.56
N GLU A 141 -7.59 -3.92 -12.83
CA GLU A 141 -6.96 -4.48 -14.05
C GLU A 141 -6.63 -5.98 -13.91
N ASP A 142 -7.39 -6.82 -14.62
CA ASP A 142 -7.20 -8.28 -14.65
C ASP A 142 -5.89 -8.72 -15.29
N GLU A 143 -5.43 -8.00 -16.33
CA GLU A 143 -4.15 -8.29 -16.99
C GLU A 143 -2.99 -8.19 -15.99
N TRP A 144 -3.03 -7.23 -15.06
CA TRP A 144 -1.97 -7.05 -14.08
C TRP A 144 -2.04 -8.11 -12.99
N LYS A 145 -3.25 -8.41 -12.51
CA LYS A 145 -3.48 -9.51 -11.56
C LYS A 145 -3.03 -10.86 -12.10
N ALA A 146 -3.05 -11.09 -13.41
CA ALA A 146 -2.58 -12.33 -14.02
C ALA A 146 -1.09 -12.62 -13.75
N HIS A 147 -0.26 -11.60 -13.49
CA HIS A 147 1.14 -11.77 -13.11
C HIS A 147 1.35 -12.14 -11.63
N TYR A 148 0.29 -12.05 -10.81
CA TYR A 148 0.31 -12.33 -9.37
C TYR A 148 -0.88 -13.24 -9.02
N PRO A 149 -0.78 -14.55 -9.30
CA PRO A 149 -1.89 -15.48 -9.16
C PRO A 149 -2.30 -15.74 -7.71
N LEU A 150 -1.38 -15.60 -6.75
CA LEU A 150 -1.66 -15.81 -5.33
C LEU A 150 -2.03 -14.48 -4.68
N ARG A 151 -3.34 -14.21 -4.57
CA ARG A 151 -3.92 -12.97 -4.04
C ARG A 151 -4.66 -13.20 -2.72
N ASN A 152 -3.92 -13.67 -1.71
CA ASN A 152 -4.46 -14.06 -0.41
C ASN A 152 -4.01 -13.14 0.73
N LEU A 153 -3.60 -11.91 0.42
CA LEU A 153 -3.26 -10.90 1.42
C LEU A 153 -4.55 -10.40 2.09
N VAL A 154 -4.62 -10.51 3.42
CA VAL A 154 -5.76 -10.02 4.21
C VAL A 154 -5.51 -8.55 4.54
N ALA A 155 -6.11 -7.67 3.76
CA ALA A 155 -5.96 -6.22 3.90
C ALA A 155 -7.19 -5.57 4.54
N LEU A 156 -6.94 -4.81 5.61
CA LEU A 156 -7.92 -3.97 6.30
C LEU A 156 -7.51 -2.50 6.19
N SER A 157 -8.37 -1.61 6.68
CA SER A 157 -8.08 -0.19 6.81
C SER A 157 -8.68 0.34 8.10
N ALA A 158 -8.00 1.31 8.72
CA ALA A 158 -8.60 2.13 9.75
C ALA A 158 -9.76 2.95 9.17
N GLU A 159 -10.83 3.08 9.94
CA GLU A 159 -12.00 3.93 9.67
C GLU A 159 -12.46 4.61 10.97
N PRO A 160 -12.29 5.94 11.13
CA PRO A 160 -11.65 6.86 10.20
C PRO A 160 -10.14 6.64 10.09
N LEU A 161 -9.53 7.16 9.02
CA LEU A 161 -8.07 7.18 8.85
C LEU A 161 -7.40 8.03 9.94
N VAL A 162 -6.18 7.66 10.30
CA VAL A 162 -5.37 8.29 11.37
C VAL A 162 -4.13 9.01 10.84
N LEU A 163 -3.82 8.81 9.55
CA LEU A 163 -2.78 9.52 8.81
C LEU A 163 -3.38 10.18 7.57
N TYR A 164 -2.87 11.36 7.26
CA TYR A 164 -3.23 12.16 6.09
C TYR A 164 -1.94 12.70 5.46
N PRO A 165 -1.95 13.10 4.18
CA PRO A 165 -0.78 13.73 3.60
C PRO A 165 -0.55 15.09 4.27
N MET A 166 0.72 15.47 4.42
CA MET A 166 1.09 16.79 4.94
C MET A 166 0.55 17.88 4.04
N ARG A 167 0.59 17.65 2.72
CA ARG A 167 0.03 18.52 1.69
C ARG A 167 -0.71 17.73 0.63
N TYR A 168 -1.83 18.25 0.15
CA TYR A 168 -2.57 17.68 -0.96
C TYR A 168 -2.06 18.20 -2.31
N LEU A 169 -2.34 17.43 -3.37
CA LEU A 169 -2.12 17.86 -4.74
C LEU A 169 -2.75 19.25 -4.96
N HIS A 170 -1.99 20.18 -5.53
CA HIS A 170 -2.33 21.59 -5.75
C HIS A 170 -2.22 22.55 -4.55
N GLU A 171 -1.80 22.09 -3.37
CA GLU A 171 -1.45 22.99 -2.27
C GLU A 171 -0.06 23.64 -2.48
N GLU A 172 0.12 24.86 -1.98
CA GLU A 172 1.36 25.61 -2.13
C GLU A 172 2.55 24.85 -1.52
N GLY A 173 3.58 24.63 -2.34
CA GLY A 173 4.77 23.86 -1.98
C GLY A 173 4.55 22.36 -1.81
N TYR A 174 3.49 21.78 -2.38
CA TYR A 174 3.43 20.34 -2.65
C TYR A 174 4.63 19.93 -3.51
N VAL A 175 5.36 18.91 -3.07
CA VAL A 175 6.49 18.29 -3.78
C VAL A 175 6.28 16.79 -3.69
N SER A 176 6.54 16.07 -4.78
CA SER A 176 6.36 14.62 -4.83
C SER A 176 7.53 13.98 -5.56
N ASP A 177 8.33 13.20 -4.84
CA ASP A 177 9.46 12.48 -5.43
C ASP A 177 9.02 11.47 -6.50
N THR A 178 7.78 10.97 -6.41
CA THR A 178 7.18 10.09 -7.41
C THR A 178 6.71 10.90 -8.62
N GLU A 179 5.91 11.95 -8.45
CA GLU A 179 5.33 12.70 -9.55
C GLU A 179 6.30 13.68 -10.24
N ASP A 180 7.31 14.19 -9.56
CA ASP A 180 8.25 15.16 -10.15
C ASP A 180 9.41 14.47 -10.92
N SER A 181 9.43 13.14 -10.93
CA SER A 181 10.51 12.35 -11.53
C SER A 181 10.30 11.98 -13.01
N VAL A 182 11.40 11.64 -13.71
CA VAL A 182 11.37 11.27 -15.13
C VAL A 182 10.80 9.88 -15.37
N THR A 183 10.18 9.66 -16.52
CA THR A 183 9.68 8.35 -16.94
C THR A 183 10.82 7.41 -17.33
N VAL A 184 10.64 6.12 -17.07
CA VAL A 184 11.57 5.06 -17.47
C VAL A 184 11.20 4.56 -18.85
N THR A 185 12.10 4.72 -19.81
CA THR A 185 12.03 4.01 -21.08
C THR A 185 12.60 2.60 -20.88
N THR A 186 11.78 1.58 -21.12
CA THR A 186 12.35 0.23 -21.29
C THR A 186 13.16 0.25 -22.59
N PRO A 187 14.38 -0.33 -22.61
CA PRO A 187 15.06 -0.56 -23.88
C PRO A 187 14.11 -1.36 -24.77
N ASN A 188 13.99 -0.94 -26.02
CA ASN A 188 13.16 -1.61 -27.01
C ASN A 188 13.52 -3.12 -26.99
N PRO A 189 12.56 -4.05 -26.76
CA PRO A 189 12.87 -5.47 -26.78
C PRO A 189 13.29 -6.00 -28.17
N GLU A 190 13.31 -5.13 -29.19
CA GLU A 190 13.82 -5.39 -30.54
C GLU A 190 15.22 -4.79 -30.83
N LEU A 191 16.02 -4.47 -29.82
CA LEU A 191 17.46 -4.18 -29.97
C LEU A 191 18.32 -5.21 -29.24
#